data_AF-A0A958Z9Y7-F1
#
_entry.id   AF-A0A958Z9Y7-F1
#
_cell.length_a   1.000
_cell.length_b   1.000
_cell.length_c   1.000
_cell.angle_alpha   90.00
_cell.angle_beta   90.00
_cell.angle_gamma   90.00
#
_symmetry.space_group_name_H-M   'P 1'
#
loop_
_entity.id
_entity.type
_entity.pdbx_description
1 polymer ?
#
loop_
_entity_poly.entity_id
_entity_poly.type
_entity_poly.pdbx_seq_one_letter_code
_entity_poly.pdbx_strand_id
1 'polypeptide(L)'
;MTKYGVRAFLTEDNRHSAYLIEGLIELEKEGIISLQLSPMPLLIRNRWEWNGKAGKRSPKGYPWCPEIEVTQLETGKKLRIGIDLQDWANFYSYHALKNCDIIFKRAFDHALMDSIDPKLAKKIRPFGPNHACKVEDNRWQNTVKESRQIQTIVKIISEPGRALKKAMQVFTRKKLNTIHSDTNKTFEYKLKEPPDHDYIFFQVQCHIWHNHTHAKSLNDFRAQLIRNLRKEFGNQFIGGMFFKGQIAPDYLDCVTSVDPNPVNYRKFVQKASVVISTNGFGDSIPWKLNEYFQWGCCTVSQKNKHAFSVPIPDNTLEEFQTVEECVHICKRLLADKNKRSLMKKNSIEYYNRHIQPVASIQQAIEKAFLEKENLSPH
;
A
#
# COMPACT_ATOMS: atom_id res chain seq x y z
N MET A 1 21.34 -14.95 -18.83
CA MET A 1 20.59 -16.07 -19.42
C MET A 1 19.23 -16.12 -18.74
N THR A 2 18.14 -16.18 -19.51
CA THR A 2 16.77 -16.21 -18.98
C THR A 2 16.58 -17.43 -18.09
N LYS A 3 16.13 -17.21 -16.85
CA LYS A 3 15.92 -18.25 -15.84
C LYS A 3 14.47 -18.73 -15.79
N TYR A 4 13.51 -17.81 -16.00
CA TYR A 4 12.10 -18.09 -15.83
C TYR A 4 11.26 -17.63 -17.02
N GLY A 5 10.26 -18.42 -17.40
CA GLY A 5 9.14 -17.97 -18.21
C GLY A 5 8.01 -17.50 -17.30
N VAL A 6 7.55 -16.26 -17.46
CA VAL A 6 6.50 -15.67 -16.61
C VAL A 6 5.32 -15.23 -17.45
N ARG A 7 4.12 -15.71 -17.09
CA ARG A 7 2.85 -15.20 -17.60
C ARG A 7 2.08 -14.51 -16.47
N ALA A 8 1.88 -13.21 -16.57
CA ALA A 8 1.16 -12.43 -15.58
C ALA A 8 -0.30 -12.20 -16.01
N PHE A 9 -1.22 -12.52 -15.11
CA PHE A 9 -2.67 -12.34 -15.24
C PHE A 9 -3.11 -11.10 -14.47
N LEU A 10 -3.59 -10.11 -15.20
CA LEU A 10 -3.78 -8.76 -14.69
C LEU A 10 -5.25 -8.47 -14.43
N THR A 11 -5.54 -7.87 -13.29
CA THR A 11 -6.87 -7.38 -12.95
C THR A 11 -7.10 -5.98 -13.53
N GLU A 12 -8.25 -5.37 -13.25
CA GLU A 12 -8.49 -3.98 -13.63
C GLU A 12 -7.81 -2.94 -12.71
N ASP A 13 -7.19 -3.39 -11.61
CA ASP A 13 -6.46 -2.49 -10.70
C ASP A 13 -5.15 -2.07 -11.33
N ASN A 14 -5.01 -0.76 -11.53
CA ASN A 14 -3.81 -0.13 -12.08
C ASN A 14 -3.08 0.76 -11.06
N ARG A 15 -3.42 0.62 -9.77
CA ARG A 15 -2.83 1.44 -8.70
C ARG A 15 -1.82 0.65 -7.91
N HIS A 16 -2.22 -0.52 -7.45
CA HIS A 16 -1.38 -1.44 -6.69
C HIS A 16 -0.58 -2.32 -7.63
N SER A 17 -1.25 -2.90 -8.64
CA SER A 17 -0.61 -3.82 -9.59
C SER A 17 0.52 -3.19 -10.40
N ALA A 18 0.54 -1.86 -10.55
CA ALA A 18 1.63 -1.14 -11.21
C ALA A 18 3.00 -1.46 -10.59
N TYR A 19 3.07 -1.67 -9.28
CA TYR A 19 4.30 -2.07 -8.59
C TYR A 19 4.80 -3.46 -9.04
N LEU A 20 3.89 -4.44 -9.14
CA LEU A 20 4.23 -5.78 -9.62
C LEU A 20 4.74 -5.73 -11.07
N ILE A 21 4.07 -4.97 -11.92
CA ILE A 21 4.39 -4.91 -13.34
C ILE A 21 5.69 -4.16 -13.61
N GLU A 22 5.97 -3.10 -12.87
CA GLU A 22 7.28 -2.45 -12.89
C GLU A 22 8.39 -3.46 -12.57
N GLY A 23 8.25 -4.23 -11.50
CA GLY A 23 9.23 -5.26 -11.13
C GLY A 23 9.42 -6.33 -12.21
N LEU A 24 8.33 -6.83 -12.80
CA LEU A 24 8.41 -7.84 -13.87
C LEU A 24 9.05 -7.30 -15.16
N ILE A 25 8.75 -6.06 -15.55
CA ILE A 25 9.35 -5.44 -16.75
C ILE A 25 10.85 -5.24 -16.55
N GLU A 26 11.28 -4.75 -15.37
CA GLU A 26 12.71 -4.59 -15.09
C GLU A 26 13.44 -5.95 -15.08
N LEU A 27 12.85 -7.00 -14.50
CA LEU A 27 13.41 -8.36 -14.57
C LEU A 27 13.50 -8.90 -16.01
N GLU A 28 12.57 -8.53 -16.89
CA GLU A 28 12.64 -8.88 -18.31
C GLU A 28 13.78 -8.13 -19.01
N LYS A 29 13.94 -6.83 -18.74
CA LYS A 29 15.05 -6.01 -19.28
C LYS A 29 16.42 -6.53 -18.83
N GLU A 30 16.53 -7.01 -17.60
CA GLU A 30 17.74 -7.65 -17.06
C GLU A 30 17.98 -9.05 -17.65
N GLY A 31 17.05 -9.57 -18.46
CA GLY A 31 17.16 -10.89 -19.09
C GLY A 31 17.03 -12.05 -18.10
N ILE A 32 16.44 -11.80 -16.91
CA ILE A 32 16.18 -12.82 -15.88
C ILE A 32 14.92 -13.61 -16.23
N ILE A 33 13.90 -12.94 -16.78
CA ILE A 33 12.63 -13.56 -17.17
C ILE A 33 12.27 -13.27 -18.62
N SER A 34 11.42 -14.12 -19.21
CA SER A 34 10.62 -13.76 -20.40
C SER A 34 9.18 -13.47 -19.95
N LEU A 35 8.61 -12.32 -20.30
CA LEU A 35 7.33 -11.87 -19.76
C LEU A 35 6.21 -11.87 -20.80
N GLN A 36 5.10 -12.54 -20.46
CA GLN A 36 3.82 -12.40 -21.17
C GLN A 36 2.78 -11.77 -20.24
N LEU A 37 2.06 -10.77 -20.73
CA LEU A 37 0.92 -10.18 -20.03
C LEU A 37 -0.39 -10.72 -20.59
N SER A 38 -1.37 -11.00 -19.73
CA SER A 38 -2.68 -11.49 -20.10
C SER A 38 -3.75 -10.91 -19.17
N PRO A 39 -4.97 -10.64 -19.66
CA PRO A 39 -6.03 -10.22 -18.77
C PRO A 39 -6.46 -11.39 -17.88
N MET A 40 -6.82 -11.09 -16.64
CA MET A 40 -7.42 -12.08 -15.73
C MET A 40 -8.77 -12.55 -16.34
N PRO A 41 -9.07 -13.86 -16.32
CA PRO A 41 -10.36 -14.36 -16.78
C PRO A 41 -11.53 -13.74 -16.01
N LEU A 42 -12.75 -13.96 -16.52
CA LEU A 42 -13.98 -13.51 -15.88
C LEU A 42 -14.19 -14.26 -14.55
N LEU A 43 -13.93 -13.58 -13.42
CA LEU A 43 -14.06 -14.17 -12.08
C LEU A 43 -15.30 -13.63 -11.35
N ILE A 44 -16.40 -14.38 -11.42
CA ILE A 44 -17.67 -14.06 -10.75
C ILE A 44 -17.65 -14.54 -9.28
N ARG A 45 -18.15 -13.71 -8.36
CA ARG A 45 -18.14 -13.95 -6.90
C ARG A 45 -16.73 -14.30 -6.38
N ASN A 46 -15.72 -13.53 -6.80
CA ASN A 46 -14.32 -13.82 -6.52
C ASN A 46 -13.86 -13.33 -5.14
N ARG A 47 -14.63 -12.50 -4.45
CA ARG A 47 -14.26 -12.04 -3.12
C ARG A 47 -14.56 -13.12 -2.07
N TRP A 48 -13.53 -13.48 -1.31
CA TRP A 48 -13.64 -14.25 -0.08
C TRP A 48 -13.41 -13.33 1.11
N GLU A 49 -14.28 -13.39 2.11
CA GLU A 49 -14.25 -12.56 3.31
C GLU A 49 -14.16 -13.45 4.54
N TRP A 50 -13.11 -13.28 5.35
CA TRP A 50 -12.98 -13.93 6.64
C TRP A 50 -13.62 -13.10 7.74
N ASN A 51 -14.46 -13.76 8.55
CA ASN A 51 -15.11 -13.18 9.72
C ASN A 51 -14.67 -13.92 10.99
N GLY A 52 -13.35 -14.11 11.16
CA GLY A 52 -12.80 -15.03 12.16
C GLY A 52 -12.75 -16.46 11.61
N LYS A 53 -13.38 -17.43 12.29
CA LYS A 53 -13.22 -18.87 12.01
C LYS A 53 -13.79 -19.35 10.68
N ALA A 54 -14.74 -18.61 10.10
CA ALA A 54 -15.39 -19.00 8.85
C ALA A 54 -15.24 -17.92 7.79
N GLY A 55 -14.98 -18.37 6.56
CA GLY A 55 -14.93 -17.52 5.39
C GLY A 55 -16.19 -17.67 4.56
N LYS A 56 -16.62 -16.58 3.92
CA LYS A 56 -17.76 -16.56 3.00
C LYS A 56 -17.37 -15.97 1.67
N ARG A 57 -17.93 -16.52 0.59
CA ARG A 57 -17.90 -15.86 -0.72
C ARG A 57 -18.89 -14.71 -0.69
N SER A 58 -18.47 -13.55 -1.20
CA SER A 58 -19.38 -12.45 -1.50
C SER A 58 -19.52 -12.30 -3.02
N PRO A 59 -20.65 -11.74 -3.50
CA PRO A 59 -20.88 -11.60 -4.92
C PRO A 59 -19.93 -10.60 -5.58
N LYS A 60 -19.18 -9.82 -4.79
CA LYS A 60 -18.29 -8.77 -5.27
C LYS A 60 -17.09 -9.35 -6.00
N GLY A 61 -16.60 -8.59 -6.99
CA GLY A 61 -15.29 -8.82 -7.59
C GLY A 61 -14.15 -8.59 -6.60
N TYR A 62 -12.96 -9.05 -6.99
CA TYR A 62 -11.74 -8.90 -6.21
C TYR A 62 -10.55 -8.55 -7.11
N PRO A 63 -10.34 -7.25 -7.38
CA PRO A 63 -9.33 -6.81 -8.34
C PRO A 63 -7.91 -6.70 -7.78
N TRP A 64 -7.68 -7.00 -6.50
CA TRP A 64 -6.40 -6.72 -5.84
C TRP A 64 -5.42 -7.89 -5.83
N CYS A 65 -5.75 -8.99 -6.50
CA CYS A 65 -4.88 -10.17 -6.57
C CYS A 65 -4.59 -10.51 -8.04
N PRO A 66 -3.65 -9.81 -8.71
CA PRO A 66 -3.00 -10.36 -9.90
C PRO A 66 -2.34 -11.70 -9.58
N GLU A 67 -2.21 -12.54 -10.60
CA GLU A 67 -1.58 -13.85 -10.49
C GLU A 67 -0.45 -13.97 -11.52
N ILE A 68 0.60 -14.72 -11.20
CA ILE A 68 1.66 -15.04 -12.14
C ILE A 68 1.83 -16.55 -12.23
N GLU A 69 1.94 -17.07 -13.45
CA GLU A 69 2.42 -18.42 -13.71
C GLU A 69 3.90 -18.34 -14.05
N VAL A 70 4.72 -19.04 -13.27
CA VAL A 70 6.17 -19.03 -13.41
C VAL A 70 6.65 -20.43 -13.75
N THR A 71 7.42 -20.54 -14.83
CA THR A 71 8.07 -21.78 -15.26
C THR A 71 9.58 -21.60 -15.11
N GLN A 72 10.23 -22.44 -14.32
CA GLN A 72 11.69 -22.52 -14.30
C GLN A 72 12.15 -23.19 -15.58
N LEU A 73 12.96 -22.50 -16.40
CA LEU A 73 13.29 -22.98 -17.75
C LEU A 73 14.22 -24.19 -17.73
N GLU A 74 15.09 -24.29 -16.72
CA GLU A 74 16.04 -25.40 -16.57
C GLU A 74 15.34 -26.72 -16.20
N THR A 75 14.37 -26.68 -15.28
CA THR A 75 13.73 -27.89 -14.72
C THR A 75 12.34 -28.16 -15.30
N GLY A 76 11.75 -27.18 -16.00
CA GLY A 76 10.36 -27.21 -16.46
C GLY A 76 9.30 -27.10 -15.34
N LYS A 77 9.72 -26.94 -14.08
CA LYS A 77 8.83 -26.84 -12.92
C LYS A 77 7.97 -25.58 -13.01
N LYS A 78 6.68 -25.73 -12.76
CA LYS A 78 5.69 -24.65 -12.85
C LYS A 78 5.04 -24.36 -11.50
N LEU A 79 4.84 -23.09 -11.22
CA LEU A 79 4.10 -22.60 -10.06
C LEU A 79 3.10 -21.51 -10.48
N ARG A 80 1.96 -21.48 -9.80
CA ARG A 80 1.02 -20.36 -9.88
C ARG A 80 1.03 -19.59 -8.57
N ILE A 81 1.36 -18.31 -8.64
CA ILE A 81 1.57 -17.44 -7.49
C ILE A 81 0.54 -16.31 -7.51
N GLY A 82 -0.20 -16.13 -6.43
CA GLY A 82 -1.09 -14.98 -6.23
C GLY A 82 -0.36 -13.85 -5.50
N ILE A 83 -0.48 -12.61 -5.98
CA ILE A 83 0.08 -11.42 -5.33
C ILE A 83 -1.08 -10.54 -4.86
N ASP A 84 -1.55 -10.74 -3.63
CA ASP A 84 -2.68 -10.02 -3.05
C ASP A 84 -2.23 -8.70 -2.42
N LEU A 85 -2.48 -7.60 -3.13
CA LEU A 85 -2.09 -6.24 -2.78
C LEU A 85 -3.17 -5.46 -2.00
N GLN A 86 -4.19 -6.14 -1.47
CA GLN A 86 -5.26 -5.50 -0.71
C GLN A 86 -4.78 -5.05 0.68
N ASP A 87 -5.25 -3.89 1.12
CA ASP A 87 -4.88 -3.25 2.39
C ASP A 87 -5.49 -3.93 3.63
N TRP A 88 -6.55 -4.72 3.46
CA TRP A 88 -7.21 -5.47 4.52
C TRP A 88 -6.77 -6.94 4.54
N ALA A 89 -6.44 -7.42 5.73
CA ALA A 89 -5.98 -8.79 5.96
C ALA A 89 -7.07 -9.85 5.73
N ASN A 90 -8.34 -9.52 5.94
CA ASN A 90 -9.44 -10.48 5.95
C ASN A 90 -10.10 -10.71 4.57
N PHE A 91 -9.64 -10.05 3.51
CA PHE A 91 -10.14 -10.28 2.16
C PHE A 91 -9.13 -11.01 1.29
N TYR A 92 -9.63 -11.91 0.44
CA TYR A 92 -8.83 -12.71 -0.49
C TYR A 92 -9.55 -12.91 -1.81
N SER A 93 -8.79 -13.25 -2.85
CA SER A 93 -9.35 -13.85 -4.07
C SER A 93 -9.68 -15.32 -3.81
N TYR A 94 -10.94 -15.70 -4.03
CA TYR A 94 -11.37 -17.09 -3.99
C TYR A 94 -10.70 -17.94 -5.06
N HIS A 95 -10.52 -17.39 -6.26
CA HIS A 95 -9.79 -18.04 -7.34
C HIS A 95 -8.34 -18.34 -6.93
N ALA A 96 -7.62 -17.34 -6.40
CA ALA A 96 -6.25 -17.54 -5.94
C ALA A 96 -6.15 -18.61 -4.83
N LEU A 97 -7.06 -18.57 -3.84
CA LEU A 97 -7.10 -19.58 -2.76
C LEU A 97 -7.21 -21.02 -3.28
N LYS A 98 -7.92 -21.21 -4.40
CA LYS A 98 -8.10 -22.53 -5.02
C LYS A 98 -6.92 -22.93 -5.91
N ASN A 99 -6.46 -22.01 -6.74
CA ASN A 99 -5.65 -22.34 -7.91
C ASN A 99 -4.16 -21.97 -7.74
N CYS A 100 -3.81 -21.12 -6.78
CA CYS A 100 -2.42 -20.78 -6.53
C CYS A 100 -1.76 -21.82 -5.60
N ASP A 101 -0.49 -22.09 -5.89
CA ASP A 101 0.39 -22.83 -5.01
C ASP A 101 0.73 -22.00 -3.77
N ILE A 102 1.05 -20.73 -3.98
CA ILE A 102 1.45 -19.76 -2.95
C ILE A 102 0.74 -18.43 -3.19
N ILE A 103 0.38 -17.73 -2.12
CA ILE A 103 -0.21 -16.39 -2.16
C ILE A 103 0.63 -15.46 -1.29
N PHE A 104 1.25 -14.46 -1.90
CA PHE A 104 1.88 -13.37 -1.16
C PHE A 104 0.85 -12.29 -0.86
N LYS A 105 0.66 -12.00 0.43
CA LYS A 105 -0.34 -11.05 0.93
C LYS A 105 0.36 -9.80 1.47
N ARG A 106 -0.03 -8.62 0.97
CA ARG A 106 0.44 -7.31 1.47
C ARG A 106 0.05 -7.13 2.94
N ALA A 107 -1.24 -7.24 3.24
CA ALA A 107 -1.78 -7.13 4.60
C ALA A 107 -1.75 -8.49 5.31
N PHE A 108 -0.55 -9.04 5.52
CA PHE A 108 -0.37 -10.33 6.18
C PHE A 108 -0.43 -10.16 7.71
N ASP A 109 -1.43 -10.78 8.34
CA ASP A 109 -1.67 -10.72 9.79
C ASP A 109 -1.47 -12.11 10.40
N HIS A 110 -0.45 -12.27 11.26
CA HIS A 110 -0.14 -13.54 11.93
C HIS A 110 -1.34 -14.07 12.73
N ALA A 111 -2.02 -13.20 13.48
CA ALA A 111 -3.16 -13.60 14.31
C ALA A 111 -4.34 -14.11 13.45
N LEU A 112 -4.49 -13.57 12.24
CA LEU A 112 -5.47 -14.11 11.29
C LEU A 112 -5.06 -15.49 10.79
N MET A 113 -3.78 -15.70 10.47
CA MET A 113 -3.28 -16.99 9.98
C MET A 113 -3.45 -18.11 11.00
N ASP A 114 -3.33 -17.80 12.30
CA ASP A 114 -3.57 -18.76 13.39
C ASP A 114 -5.05 -19.17 13.52
N SER A 115 -5.97 -18.38 12.94
CA SER A 115 -7.42 -18.58 13.06
C SER A 115 -8.10 -19.23 11.85
N ILE A 116 -7.41 -19.33 10.70
CA ILE A 116 -7.95 -19.90 9.46
C ILE A 116 -7.52 -21.36 9.29
N ASP A 117 -8.08 -22.03 8.27
CA ASP A 117 -7.71 -23.41 7.91
C ASP A 117 -6.17 -23.56 7.76
N PRO A 118 -5.50 -24.44 8.52
CA PRO A 118 -4.06 -24.63 8.47
C PRO A 118 -3.51 -24.97 7.08
N LYS A 119 -4.29 -25.68 6.24
CA LYS A 119 -3.89 -25.99 4.86
C LYS A 119 -3.85 -24.73 4.00
N LEU A 120 -4.76 -23.79 4.23
CA LEU A 120 -4.76 -22.50 3.54
C LEU A 120 -3.65 -21.58 4.10
N ALA A 121 -3.50 -21.52 5.43
CA ALA A 121 -2.46 -20.73 6.07
C ALA A 121 -1.06 -21.10 5.55
N LYS A 122 -0.79 -22.40 5.34
CA LYS A 122 0.47 -22.89 4.75
C LYS A 122 0.80 -22.36 3.36
N LYS A 123 -0.18 -21.84 2.59
CA LYS A 123 0.05 -21.26 1.27
C LYS A 123 0.28 -19.75 1.29
N ILE A 124 -0.06 -19.07 2.38
CA ILE A 124 -0.06 -17.61 2.44
C ILE A 124 1.24 -17.12 3.06
N ARG A 125 1.87 -16.13 2.44
CA ARG A 125 3.14 -15.53 2.90
C ARG A 125 3.05 -14.00 2.93
N PRO A 126 3.85 -13.34 3.77
CA PRO A 126 3.93 -11.88 3.73
C PRO A 126 4.59 -11.43 2.42
N PHE A 127 3.94 -10.49 1.75
CA PHE A 127 4.52 -9.74 0.63
C PHE A 127 5.24 -8.48 1.11
N GLY A 128 4.74 -7.87 2.19
CA GLY A 128 5.17 -6.54 2.60
C GLY A 128 4.54 -5.41 1.79
N PRO A 129 5.03 -4.18 1.95
CA PRO A 129 4.37 -2.99 1.41
C PRO A 129 4.71 -2.73 -0.06
N ASN A 130 3.75 -2.20 -0.83
CA ASN A 130 3.98 -1.61 -2.15
C ASN A 130 3.65 -0.11 -2.18
N HIS A 131 4.18 0.57 -3.19
CA HIS A 131 3.97 1.99 -3.46
C HIS A 131 3.54 2.20 -4.92
N ALA A 132 3.15 3.43 -5.28
CA ALA A 132 2.74 3.75 -6.64
C ALA A 132 3.95 3.76 -7.58
N CYS A 133 3.83 3.09 -8.73
CA CYS A 133 4.83 3.09 -9.79
C CYS A 133 4.21 3.66 -11.08
N LYS A 134 5.03 4.33 -11.88
CA LYS A 134 4.65 4.75 -13.24
C LYS A 134 5.20 3.70 -14.21
N VAL A 135 4.31 2.96 -14.85
CA VAL A 135 4.68 1.91 -15.81
C VAL A 135 4.48 2.43 -17.23
N GLU A 136 5.58 2.57 -17.95
CA GLU A 136 5.62 3.03 -19.34
C GLU A 136 5.77 1.83 -20.30
N ASP A 137 4.75 0.95 -20.33
CA ASP A 137 4.72 -0.22 -21.20
C ASP A 137 3.34 -0.38 -21.88
N ASN A 138 3.36 -0.49 -23.21
CA ASN A 138 2.13 -0.58 -24.01
C ASN A 138 1.38 -1.90 -23.81
N ARG A 139 2.09 -3.02 -23.57
CA ARG A 139 1.48 -4.33 -23.29
C ARG A 139 0.66 -4.21 -22.01
N TRP A 140 1.22 -3.60 -20.97
CA TRP A 140 0.52 -3.34 -19.70
C TRP A 140 -0.75 -2.50 -19.91
N GLN A 141 -0.63 -1.34 -20.58
CA GLN A 141 -1.76 -0.45 -20.79
C GLN A 141 -2.91 -1.12 -21.55
N ASN A 142 -2.59 -1.90 -22.59
CA ASN A 142 -3.56 -2.66 -23.37
C ASN A 142 -4.23 -3.75 -22.52
N THR A 143 -3.44 -4.56 -21.80
CA THR A 143 -3.99 -5.64 -20.97
C THR A 143 -4.89 -5.11 -19.84
N VAL A 144 -4.54 -4.00 -19.18
CA VAL A 144 -5.42 -3.37 -18.17
C VAL A 144 -6.74 -2.91 -18.77
N LYS A 145 -6.69 -2.35 -19.98
CA LYS A 145 -7.89 -1.90 -20.69
C LYS A 145 -8.82 -3.07 -20.99
N GLU A 146 -8.28 -4.20 -21.44
CA GLU A 146 -9.02 -5.45 -21.64
C GLU A 146 -9.59 -5.98 -20.32
N SER A 147 -8.78 -6.05 -19.25
CA SER A 147 -9.23 -6.47 -17.92
C SER A 147 -10.36 -5.59 -17.39
N ARG A 148 -10.33 -4.27 -17.63
CA ARG A 148 -11.42 -3.35 -17.27
C ARG A 148 -12.72 -3.70 -17.98
N GLN A 149 -12.67 -4.09 -19.25
CA GLN A 149 -13.86 -4.49 -20.01
C GLN A 149 -14.47 -5.76 -19.43
N ILE A 150 -13.65 -6.80 -19.20
CA ILE A 150 -14.06 -8.07 -18.57
C ILE A 150 -14.70 -7.81 -17.20
N GLN A 151 -14.08 -6.97 -16.38
CA GLN A 151 -14.54 -6.73 -15.01
C GLN A 151 -15.77 -5.83 -14.94
N THR A 152 -16.05 -5.07 -15.99
CA THR A 152 -17.33 -4.35 -16.14
C THR A 152 -18.49 -5.34 -16.24
N ILE A 153 -18.32 -6.44 -16.98
CA ILE A 153 -19.30 -7.53 -17.07
C ILE A 153 -19.54 -8.15 -15.70
N VAL A 154 -18.48 -8.46 -14.93
CA VAL A 154 -18.60 -8.99 -13.56
C VAL A 154 -19.43 -8.05 -12.68
N LYS A 155 -19.13 -6.74 -12.71
CA LYS A 155 -19.84 -5.74 -11.89
C LYS A 155 -21.32 -5.65 -12.23
N ILE A 156 -21.68 -5.74 -13.51
CA ILE A 156 -23.07 -5.74 -13.98
C ILE A 156 -23.80 -6.99 -13.45
N ILE A 157 -23.18 -8.17 -13.56
CA ILE A 157 -23.77 -9.43 -13.09
C ILE A 157 -23.92 -9.44 -11.56
N SER A 158 -22.92 -8.94 -10.84
CA SER A 158 -22.90 -8.98 -9.37
C SER A 158 -23.78 -7.93 -8.69
N GLU A 159 -23.96 -6.74 -9.29
CA GLU A 159 -24.73 -5.63 -8.72
C GLU A 159 -25.61 -4.93 -9.79
N PRO A 160 -26.58 -5.63 -10.42
CA PRO A 160 -27.32 -5.10 -11.58
C PRO A 160 -28.11 -3.81 -11.26
N GLY A 161 -28.73 -3.72 -10.07
CA GLY A 161 -29.44 -2.52 -9.64
C GLY A 161 -28.53 -1.30 -9.48
N ARG A 162 -27.26 -1.49 -9.12
CA ARG A 162 -26.28 -0.40 -9.01
C ARG A 162 -25.77 0.05 -10.37
N ALA A 163 -25.62 -0.88 -11.32
CA ALA A 163 -25.31 -0.56 -12.71
C ALA A 163 -26.44 0.27 -13.34
N LEU A 164 -27.71 -0.13 -13.14
CA LEU A 164 -28.87 0.64 -13.56
C LEU A 164 -28.90 2.03 -12.93
N LYS A 165 -28.67 2.14 -11.62
CA LYS A 165 -28.59 3.44 -10.92
C LYS A 165 -27.48 4.32 -11.48
N LYS A 166 -26.29 3.78 -11.77
CA LYS A 166 -25.20 4.53 -12.41
C LYS A 166 -25.57 4.99 -13.81
N ALA A 167 -26.19 4.14 -14.62
CA ALA A 167 -26.66 4.51 -15.96
C ALA A 167 -27.68 5.66 -15.85
N MET A 168 -28.70 5.52 -15.00
CA MET A 168 -29.68 6.57 -14.72
C MET A 168 -29.02 7.87 -14.23
N GLN A 169 -27.98 7.79 -13.39
CA GLN A 169 -27.19 8.93 -12.90
C GLN A 169 -26.38 9.61 -14.01
N VAL A 170 -25.82 8.88 -14.97
CA VAL A 170 -25.14 9.46 -16.13
C VAL A 170 -26.14 10.19 -17.03
N PHE A 171 -27.32 9.60 -17.24
CA PHE A 171 -28.43 10.24 -17.96
C PHE A 171 -28.94 11.51 -17.26
N THR A 172 -29.05 11.51 -15.94
CA THR A 172 -29.49 12.69 -15.16
C THR A 172 -28.38 13.74 -14.99
N ARG A 173 -27.10 13.35 -14.86
CA ARG A 173 -25.96 14.29 -14.80
C ARG A 173 -25.72 15.06 -16.09
N LYS A 174 -26.02 14.48 -17.26
CA LYS A 174 -26.05 15.24 -18.52
C LYS A 174 -27.04 16.41 -18.49
N LYS A 175 -28.01 16.41 -17.56
CA LYS A 175 -29.02 17.45 -17.38
C LYS A 175 -28.70 18.46 -16.25
N LEU A 176 -27.65 18.21 -15.47
CA LEU A 176 -27.37 18.91 -14.19
C LEU A 176 -25.95 19.53 -14.14
N ASN A 177 -25.25 19.63 -15.27
CA ASN A 177 -23.96 20.32 -15.36
C ASN A 177 -24.12 21.85 -15.50
N THR A 178 -24.99 22.42 -14.68
CA THR A 178 -25.05 23.86 -14.41
C THR A 178 -25.29 23.97 -12.91
N ILE A 179 -24.40 24.67 -12.20
CA ILE A 179 -24.47 25.00 -10.76
C ILE A 179 -23.87 23.94 -9.82
N HIS A 180 -22.56 24.03 -9.59
CA HIS A 180 -21.93 23.98 -8.25
C HIS A 180 -20.42 24.26 -8.38
N SER A 181 -20.05 25.53 -8.38
CA SER A 181 -18.77 26.00 -7.85
C SER A 181 -19.05 26.89 -6.65
N ASP A 182 -18.05 27.04 -5.79
CA ASP A 182 -17.99 27.99 -4.68
C ASP A 182 -18.68 27.56 -3.38
N THR A 183 -17.90 26.85 -2.57
CA THR A 183 -17.78 27.03 -1.09
C THR A 183 -16.68 26.12 -0.55
N ASN A 184 -15.50 26.18 -1.16
CA ASN A 184 -14.28 25.69 -0.49
C ASN A 184 -13.53 26.93 -0.03
N LYS A 185 -13.50 27.18 1.29
CA LYS A 185 -12.49 28.07 1.86
C LYS A 185 -11.13 27.49 1.46
N THR A 186 -10.44 28.12 0.53
CA THR A 186 -9.05 27.80 0.18
C THR A 186 -8.20 28.12 1.40
N PHE A 187 -7.80 27.09 2.14
CA PHE A 187 -6.79 27.24 3.16
C PHE A 187 -5.46 27.56 2.47
N GLU A 188 -4.90 28.73 2.78
CA GLU A 188 -3.60 29.12 2.23
C GLU A 188 -2.48 28.45 3.04
N TYR A 189 -1.73 27.57 2.38
CA TYR A 189 -0.56 26.94 2.97
C TYR A 189 0.57 27.97 3.07
N LYS A 190 1.03 28.21 4.29
CA LYS A 190 2.00 29.28 4.60
C LYS A 190 3.43 28.93 4.21
N LEU A 191 3.81 27.65 4.27
CA LEU A 191 5.19 27.20 4.08
C LEU A 191 5.40 26.60 2.69
N LYS A 192 6.24 27.27 1.90
CA LYS A 192 6.62 26.85 0.54
C LYS A 192 8.02 26.21 0.47
N GLU A 193 8.87 26.48 1.44
CA GLU A 193 10.21 25.90 1.51
C GLU A 193 10.50 25.42 2.94
N PRO A 194 11.22 24.29 3.09
CA PRO A 194 11.63 23.78 4.39
C PRO A 194 12.65 24.71 5.06
N PRO A 195 12.61 24.86 6.39
CA PRO A 195 13.55 25.72 7.10
C PRO A 195 14.99 25.17 7.06
N ASP A 196 15.92 25.98 7.56
CA ASP A 196 17.35 25.62 7.64
C ASP A 196 17.78 25.12 9.03
N HIS A 197 16.83 24.80 9.92
CA HIS A 197 17.08 24.16 11.21
C HIS A 197 16.57 22.72 11.25
N ASP A 198 16.99 21.94 12.26
CA ASP A 198 16.50 20.57 12.45
C ASP A 198 15.02 20.54 12.87
N TYR A 199 14.20 19.81 12.12
CA TYR A 199 12.77 19.64 12.40
C TYR A 199 12.27 18.20 12.24
N ILE A 200 11.15 17.94 12.90
CA ILE A 200 10.32 16.74 12.76
C ILE A 200 9.21 17.06 11.76
N PHE A 201 8.97 16.15 10.81
CA PHE A 201 7.92 16.29 9.82
C PHE A 201 6.85 15.21 9.94
N PHE A 202 5.58 15.64 10.02
CA PHE A 202 4.43 14.74 9.98
C PHE A 202 3.25 15.36 9.25
N GLN A 203 2.89 14.81 8.09
CA GLN A 203 1.71 15.24 7.36
C GLN A 203 0.83 14.05 6.94
N VAL A 204 -0.47 14.20 7.13
CA VAL A 204 -1.49 13.18 6.88
C VAL A 204 -2.75 13.77 6.28
N GLN A 205 -3.48 12.98 5.50
CA GLN A 205 -4.81 13.36 5.07
C GLN A 205 -5.81 13.17 6.22
N CYS A 206 -6.68 14.15 6.45
CA CYS A 206 -7.90 13.95 7.23
C CYS A 206 -8.98 13.31 6.35
N HIS A 207 -9.54 12.20 6.81
CA HIS A 207 -10.56 11.46 6.06
C HIS A 207 -11.94 11.68 6.69
N ILE A 208 -12.76 12.50 6.02
CA ILE A 208 -14.14 12.77 6.44
C ILE A 208 -15.07 11.86 5.62
N TRP A 209 -15.35 10.67 6.15
CA TRP A 209 -16.32 9.74 5.58
C TRP A 209 -17.51 9.62 6.52
N HIS A 210 -18.68 10.10 6.09
CA HIS A 210 -19.90 10.04 6.89
C HIS A 210 -20.22 8.59 7.31
N ASN A 211 -20.58 8.41 8.58
CA ASN A 211 -20.94 7.12 9.21
C ASN A 211 -19.81 6.08 9.31
N HIS A 212 -18.54 6.48 9.24
CA HIS A 212 -17.41 5.55 9.38
C HIS A 212 -16.63 5.80 10.68
N THR A 213 -16.98 5.07 11.75
CA THR A 213 -16.33 5.18 13.07
C THR A 213 -14.81 5.02 12.99
N HIS A 214 -14.32 4.11 12.16
CA HIS A 214 -12.88 3.89 11.97
C HIS A 214 -12.14 5.12 11.43
N ALA A 215 -12.77 5.91 10.55
CA ALA A 215 -12.15 7.12 10.03
C ALA A 215 -12.02 8.19 11.12
N LYS A 216 -13.05 8.31 11.98
CA LYS A 216 -13.02 9.20 13.13
C LYS A 216 -11.91 8.79 14.11
N SER A 217 -11.86 7.53 14.53
CA SER A 217 -10.83 7.05 15.46
C SER A 217 -9.41 7.29 14.93
N LEU A 218 -9.18 7.05 13.64
CA LEU A 218 -7.88 7.31 12.99
C LEU A 218 -7.53 8.81 12.97
N ASN A 219 -8.48 9.67 12.64
CA ASN A 219 -8.27 11.11 12.67
C ASN A 219 -8.03 11.61 14.10
N ASP A 220 -8.79 11.13 15.08
CA ASP A 220 -8.65 11.52 16.48
C ASP A 220 -7.25 11.17 17.03
N PHE A 221 -6.77 9.95 16.76
CA PHE A 221 -5.40 9.55 17.11
C PHE A 221 -4.36 10.47 16.47
N ARG A 222 -4.48 10.74 15.17
CA ARG A 222 -3.55 11.63 14.44
C ARG A 222 -3.62 13.07 14.97
N ALA A 223 -4.79 13.56 15.35
CA ALA A 223 -4.97 14.88 15.94
C ALA A 223 -4.29 14.97 17.31
N GLN A 224 -4.47 13.96 18.16
CA GLN A 224 -3.79 13.86 19.45
C GLN A 224 -2.27 13.86 19.28
N LEU A 225 -1.75 13.09 18.32
CA LEU A 225 -0.34 13.07 17.99
C LEU A 225 0.17 14.46 17.53
N ILE A 226 -0.51 15.10 16.59
CA ILE A 226 -0.15 16.44 16.08
C ILE A 226 -0.12 17.48 17.21
N ARG A 227 -1.15 17.48 18.08
CA ARG A 227 -1.23 18.41 19.22
C ARG A 227 -0.07 18.24 20.19
N ASN A 228 0.28 17.00 20.52
CA ASN A 228 1.41 16.70 21.41
C ASN A 228 2.76 17.06 20.78
N LEU A 229 2.95 16.77 19.49
CA LEU A 229 4.16 17.16 18.77
C LEU A 229 4.32 18.68 18.72
N ARG A 230 3.23 19.44 18.48
CA ARG A 230 3.26 20.90 18.53
C ARG A 230 3.58 21.43 19.93
N LYS A 231 2.99 20.84 20.96
CA LYS A 231 3.21 21.22 22.36
C LYS A 231 4.66 21.02 22.78
N GLU A 232 5.26 19.86 22.47
CA GLU A 232 6.64 19.55 22.88
C GLU A 232 7.69 20.27 22.03
N PHE A 233 7.50 20.35 20.72
CA PHE A 233 8.57 20.76 19.79
C PHE A 233 8.39 22.17 19.23
N GLY A 234 7.24 22.82 19.40
CA GLY A 234 6.97 24.16 18.88
C GLY A 234 7.38 24.31 17.42
N ASN A 235 8.30 25.22 17.13
CA ASN A 235 8.81 25.50 15.78
C ASN A 235 9.69 24.39 15.17
N GLN A 236 10.11 23.40 15.96
CA GLN A 236 10.80 22.21 15.46
C GLN A 236 9.84 21.13 14.96
N PHE A 237 8.53 21.29 15.14
CA PHE A 237 7.53 20.44 14.49
C PHE A 237 6.89 21.16 13.29
N ILE A 238 6.96 20.51 12.12
CA ILE A 238 6.31 20.99 10.91
C ILE A 238 5.37 19.91 10.41
N GLY A 239 4.09 20.25 10.26
CA GLY A 239 3.12 19.23 9.90
C GLY A 239 1.69 19.51 10.29
N GLY A 240 0.85 18.50 10.09
CA GLY A 240 -0.57 18.53 10.40
C GLY A 240 -1.40 17.71 9.43
N MET A 241 -2.70 18.00 9.41
CA MET A 241 -3.67 17.40 8.51
C MET A 241 -3.89 18.28 7.28
N PHE A 242 -4.02 17.67 6.11
CA PHE A 242 -4.60 18.30 4.93
C PHE A 242 -5.97 17.73 4.59
N PHE A 243 -6.81 18.52 3.91
CA PHE A 243 -8.20 18.21 3.63
C PHE A 243 -8.45 18.26 2.12
N LYS A 244 -9.28 17.35 1.59
CA LYS A 244 -9.73 17.38 0.18
C LYS A 244 -11.03 18.16 -0.03
N GLY A 245 -11.57 18.74 1.04
CA GLY A 245 -12.84 19.45 1.06
C GLY A 245 -12.92 20.30 2.32
N GLN A 246 -14.12 20.45 2.88
CA GLN A 246 -14.33 21.27 4.07
C GLN A 246 -13.50 20.79 5.27
N ILE A 247 -12.94 21.76 6.00
CA ILE A 247 -12.20 21.53 7.23
C ILE A 247 -13.23 21.23 8.33
N ALA A 248 -13.10 20.08 8.98
CA ALA A 248 -13.92 19.76 10.14
C ALA A 248 -13.51 20.65 11.33
N PRO A 249 -14.46 21.29 12.04
CA PRO A 249 -14.17 22.17 13.17
C PRO A 249 -13.26 21.55 14.23
N ASP A 250 -13.47 20.28 14.56
CA ASP A 250 -12.73 19.52 15.58
C ASP A 250 -11.22 19.35 15.28
N TYR A 251 -10.80 19.60 14.03
CA TYR A 251 -9.42 19.44 13.56
C TYR A 251 -8.83 20.74 13.00
N LEU A 252 -9.49 21.88 13.19
CA LEU A 252 -9.02 23.18 12.68
C LEU A 252 -7.62 23.52 13.23
N ASP A 253 -7.38 23.21 14.49
CA ASP A 253 -6.10 23.38 15.15
C ASP A 253 -5.03 22.42 14.63
N CYS A 254 -5.38 21.36 13.89
CA CYS A 254 -4.45 20.37 13.38
C CYS A 254 -4.04 20.60 11.92
N VAL A 255 -4.57 21.64 11.25
CA VAL A 255 -4.30 21.89 9.83
C VAL A 255 -2.80 22.13 9.59
N THR A 256 -2.25 21.50 8.55
CA THR A 256 -0.85 21.66 8.15
C THR A 256 -0.60 23.01 7.50
N SER A 257 0.56 23.60 7.75
CA SER A 257 1.04 24.80 7.06
C SER A 257 1.73 24.52 5.73
N VAL A 258 2.00 23.25 5.40
CA VAL A 258 2.73 22.82 4.20
C VAL A 258 1.76 22.36 3.13
N ASP A 259 1.91 22.85 1.90
CA ASP A 259 1.08 22.40 0.78
C ASP A 259 1.30 20.89 0.52
N PRO A 260 0.24 20.06 0.51
CA PRO A 260 0.32 18.62 0.31
C PRO A 260 0.62 18.21 -1.15
N ASN A 261 0.84 19.16 -2.07
CA ASN A 261 1.27 18.83 -3.41
C ASN A 261 2.56 17.98 -3.37
N PRO A 262 2.71 16.97 -4.26
CA PRO A 262 3.80 16.00 -4.14
C PRO A 262 5.20 16.62 -4.19
N VAL A 263 5.38 17.72 -4.93
CA VAL A 263 6.67 18.40 -5.06
C VAL A 263 7.06 19.05 -3.75
N ASN A 264 6.16 19.82 -3.15
CA ASN A 264 6.41 20.51 -1.89
C ASN A 264 6.53 19.52 -0.72
N TYR A 265 5.61 18.56 -0.64
CA TYR A 265 5.67 17.48 0.34
C TYR A 265 7.04 16.80 0.34
N ARG A 266 7.54 16.41 -0.84
CA ARG A 266 8.84 15.75 -0.98
C ARG A 266 9.99 16.61 -0.46
N LYS A 267 10.01 17.93 -0.75
CA LYS A 267 11.03 18.84 -0.23
C LYS A 267 11.08 18.80 1.30
N PHE A 268 9.93 18.89 1.96
CA PHE A 268 9.85 18.86 3.42
C PHE A 268 10.23 17.50 4.00
N VAL A 269 9.86 16.39 3.36
CA VAL A 269 10.25 15.06 3.81
C VAL A 269 11.76 14.86 3.72
N GLN A 270 12.38 15.20 2.58
CA GLN A 270 13.79 14.95 2.34
C GLN A 270 14.72 15.80 3.22
N LYS A 271 14.31 17.04 3.55
CA LYS A 271 15.09 17.93 4.44
C LYS A 271 14.83 17.68 5.94
N ALA A 272 13.80 16.91 6.30
CA ALA A 272 13.49 16.66 7.70
C ALA A 272 14.61 15.87 8.41
N SER A 273 14.78 16.19 9.70
CA SER A 273 15.67 15.41 10.56
C SER A 273 15.01 14.09 10.97
N VAL A 274 13.71 14.12 11.27
CA VAL A 274 12.89 12.95 11.60
C VAL A 274 11.56 13.03 10.84
N VAL A 275 11.08 11.92 10.29
CA VAL A 275 9.76 11.82 9.65
C VAL A 275 8.89 10.82 10.40
N ILE A 276 7.61 11.13 10.54
CA ILE A 276 6.66 10.26 11.27
C ILE A 276 5.70 9.56 10.29
N SER A 277 5.49 8.26 10.50
CA SER A 277 4.48 7.47 9.81
C SER A 277 3.44 6.92 10.80
N THR A 278 2.18 6.86 10.37
CA THR A 278 1.08 6.22 11.11
C THR A 278 0.37 5.24 10.19
N ASN A 279 -0.22 4.19 10.75
CA ASN A 279 -0.95 3.19 9.98
C ASN A 279 -2.13 3.81 9.21
N GLY A 280 -2.51 3.12 8.13
CA GLY A 280 -3.67 3.45 7.32
C GLY A 280 -4.97 2.81 7.82
N PHE A 281 -5.99 2.83 6.96
CA PHE A 281 -7.23 2.11 7.23
C PHE A 281 -7.00 0.60 7.28
N GLY A 282 -7.67 -0.11 8.20
CA GLY A 282 -7.41 -1.54 8.42
C GLY A 282 -6.00 -1.85 8.93
N ASP A 283 -5.39 -0.91 9.65
CA ASP A 283 -3.99 -0.97 10.13
C ASP A 283 -2.97 -1.19 9.00
N SER A 284 -3.30 -0.76 7.79
CA SER A 284 -2.48 -0.98 6.61
C SER A 284 -1.13 -0.26 6.70
N ILE A 285 -0.09 -0.88 6.13
CA ILE A 285 1.23 -0.25 6.00
C ILE A 285 1.10 0.87 4.95
N PRO A 286 1.30 2.14 5.33
CA PRO A 286 1.02 3.26 4.43
C PRO A 286 2.08 3.36 3.34
N TRP A 287 1.69 3.82 2.15
CA TRP A 287 2.63 3.95 1.02
C TRP A 287 3.79 4.90 1.30
N LYS A 288 3.55 5.94 2.11
CA LYS A 288 4.57 6.90 2.53
C LYS A 288 5.76 6.24 3.25
N LEU A 289 5.54 5.11 3.93
CA LEU A 289 6.63 4.43 4.64
C LEU A 289 7.67 3.91 3.65
N ASN A 290 7.22 3.44 2.48
CA ASN A 290 8.11 3.03 1.40
C ASN A 290 8.86 4.21 0.79
N GLU A 291 8.19 5.36 0.63
CA GLU A 291 8.84 6.58 0.16
C GLU A 291 9.93 7.04 1.13
N TYR A 292 9.70 6.89 2.44
CA TYR A 292 10.68 7.22 3.47
C TYR A 292 11.90 6.30 3.43
N PHE A 293 11.71 5.00 3.19
CA PHE A 293 12.84 4.10 2.97
C PHE A 293 13.60 4.47 1.70
N GLN A 294 12.88 4.67 0.59
CA GLN A 294 13.46 5.04 -0.71
C GLN A 294 14.29 6.33 -0.63
N TRP A 295 13.81 7.33 0.11
CA TRP A 295 14.50 8.62 0.24
C TRP A 295 15.51 8.66 1.39
N GLY A 296 15.72 7.57 2.11
CA GLY A 296 16.66 7.50 3.22
C GLY A 296 16.32 8.46 4.34
N CYS A 297 15.08 8.40 4.83
CA CYS A 297 14.66 9.19 5.97
C CYS A 297 14.99 8.49 7.30
N CYS A 298 15.15 9.27 8.37
CA CYS A 298 15.13 8.75 9.73
C CYS A 298 13.68 8.69 10.18
N THR A 299 13.13 7.48 10.25
CA THR A 299 11.68 7.27 10.36
C THR A 299 11.27 6.77 11.74
N VAL A 300 10.23 7.39 12.27
CA VAL A 300 9.49 6.95 13.47
C VAL A 300 8.11 6.50 13.00
N SER A 301 7.83 5.20 13.05
CA SER A 301 6.58 4.63 12.54
C SER A 301 5.72 4.10 13.67
N GLN A 302 4.40 4.28 13.55
CA GLN A 302 3.48 3.49 14.36
C GLN A 302 3.76 2.01 14.09
N LYS A 303 3.75 1.19 15.14
CA LYS A 303 3.98 -0.25 15.04
C LYS A 303 3.03 -0.87 14.01
N ASN A 304 3.60 -1.56 13.03
CA ASN A 304 2.81 -2.17 11.96
C ASN A 304 2.15 -3.45 12.46
N LYS A 305 0.88 -3.63 12.13
CA LYS A 305 0.18 -4.91 12.38
C LYS A 305 0.58 -5.97 11.35
N HIS A 306 0.77 -5.54 10.10
CA HIS A 306 1.05 -6.45 8.99
C HIS A 306 2.54 -6.72 8.83
N ALA A 307 2.88 -7.96 8.52
CA ALA A 307 4.27 -8.39 8.37
C ALA A 307 4.89 -7.95 7.03
N PHE A 308 6.18 -7.67 7.07
CA PHE A 308 7.02 -7.50 5.88
C PHE A 308 7.46 -8.87 5.36
N SER A 309 7.80 -8.97 4.07
CA SER A 309 8.33 -10.20 3.46
C SER A 309 9.65 -10.65 4.09
N VAL A 310 10.47 -9.68 4.45
CA VAL A 310 11.73 -9.79 5.21
C VAL A 310 11.59 -8.92 6.46
N PRO A 311 12.07 -9.35 7.64
CA PRO A 311 12.07 -8.50 8.83
C PRO A 311 12.89 -7.23 8.63
N ILE A 312 12.45 -6.12 9.22
CA ILE A 312 13.17 -4.85 9.18
C ILE A 312 14.35 -4.94 10.15
N PRO A 313 15.60 -4.72 9.71
CA PRO A 313 16.76 -4.73 10.59
C PRO A 313 16.72 -3.62 11.64
N ASP A 314 17.39 -3.84 12.76
CA ASP A 314 17.60 -2.82 13.79
C ASP A 314 18.20 -1.54 13.20
N ASN A 315 17.83 -0.41 13.81
CA ASN A 315 18.26 0.91 13.35
C ASN A 315 17.84 1.25 11.90
N THR A 316 16.83 0.60 11.33
CA THR A 316 16.23 1.05 10.05
C THR A 316 15.10 2.05 10.31
N LEU A 317 14.25 1.75 11.29
CA LEU A 317 13.21 2.65 11.80
C LEU A 317 13.03 2.43 13.30
N GLU A 318 12.39 3.38 13.99
CA GLU A 318 11.98 3.23 15.38
C GLU A 318 10.44 3.14 15.43
N GLU A 319 9.90 2.18 16.19
CA GLU A 319 8.47 1.97 16.30
C GLU A 319 7.87 2.60 17.55
N PHE A 320 6.62 3.06 17.47
CA PHE A 320 5.84 3.51 18.62
C PHE A 320 4.42 2.91 18.62
N GLN A 321 3.85 2.75 19.80
CA GLN A 321 2.46 2.35 20.01
C GLN A 321 1.62 3.50 20.57
N THR A 322 2.25 4.40 21.35
CA THR A 322 1.60 5.53 22.01
C THR A 322 2.11 6.88 21.51
N VAL A 323 1.35 7.95 21.77
CA VAL A 323 1.76 9.32 21.40
C VAL A 323 3.00 9.74 22.18
N GLU A 324 3.06 9.35 23.44
CA GLU A 324 4.13 9.65 24.38
C GLU A 324 5.44 8.98 23.94
N GLU A 325 5.39 7.72 23.52
CA GLU A 325 6.54 7.01 22.93
C GLU A 325 7.04 7.72 21.67
N CYS A 326 6.12 8.14 20.77
CA CYS A 326 6.50 8.85 19.55
C CYS A 326 7.25 10.15 19.87
N VAL A 327 6.73 10.95 20.82
CA VAL A 327 7.37 12.19 21.28
C VAL A 327 8.76 11.89 21.88
N HIS A 328 8.86 10.89 22.75
CA HIS A 328 10.13 10.51 23.38
C HIS A 328 11.18 10.08 22.34
N ILE A 329 10.79 9.22 21.39
CA ILE A 329 11.67 8.76 20.31
C ILE A 329 12.13 9.96 19.47
N CYS A 330 11.22 10.86 19.08
CA CYS A 330 11.56 12.05 18.31
C CYS A 330 12.57 12.94 19.04
N LYS A 331 12.39 13.15 20.36
CA LYS A 331 13.30 13.95 21.19
C LYS A 331 14.71 13.33 21.22
N ARG A 332 14.82 12.03 21.45
CA ARG A 332 16.09 11.29 21.40
C ARG A 332 16.75 11.40 20.03
N LEU A 333 15.99 11.19 18.96
CA LEU A 333 16.52 11.22 17.60
C LEU A 333 16.98 12.62 17.20
N LEU A 334 16.29 13.70 17.59
CA LEU A 334 16.75 15.07 17.35
C LEU A 334 18.10 15.36 18.01
N ALA A 335 18.35 14.79 19.20
CA ALA A 335 19.62 14.94 19.91
C ALA A 335 20.78 14.11 19.34
N ASP A 336 20.50 13.04 18.58
CA ASP A 336 21.52 12.08 18.11
C ASP A 336 21.67 12.05 16.59
N LYS A 337 22.57 12.88 16.05
CA LYS A 337 22.85 12.96 14.61
C LYS A 337 23.44 11.67 14.04
N ASN A 338 24.21 10.92 14.82
CA ASN A 338 24.86 9.69 14.37
C ASN A 338 23.83 8.59 14.17
N LYS A 339 22.93 8.41 15.15
CA LYS A 339 21.80 7.49 15.04
C LYS A 339 20.89 7.84 13.86
N ARG A 340 20.56 9.13 13.66
CA ARG A 340 19.79 9.56 12.48
C ARG A 340 20.49 9.16 11.19
N SER A 341 21.80 9.42 11.07
CA SER A 341 22.57 9.10 9.86
C SER A 341 22.63 7.60 9.58
N LEU A 342 22.80 6.78 10.62
CA LEU A 342 22.73 5.33 10.51
C LEU A 342 21.36 4.86 10.01
N MET A 343 20.27 5.37 10.59
CA MET A 343 18.91 5.03 10.16
C MET A 343 18.63 5.41 8.71
N LYS A 344 19.07 6.59 8.28
CA LYS A 344 18.93 7.03 6.89
C LYS A 344 19.63 6.06 5.92
N LYS A 345 20.86 5.62 6.25
CA LYS A 345 21.61 4.65 5.45
C LYS A 345 20.89 3.30 5.40
N ASN A 346 20.50 2.77 6.56
CA ASN A 346 19.85 1.47 6.66
C ASN A 346 18.49 1.45 5.92
N SER A 347 17.74 2.55 5.99
CA SER A 347 16.49 2.75 5.23
C SER A 347 16.68 2.55 3.72
N ILE A 348 17.71 3.17 3.13
CA ILE A 348 18.01 3.03 1.69
C ILE A 348 18.44 1.60 1.37
N GLU A 349 19.33 1.03 2.18
CA GLU A 349 19.83 -0.33 1.99
C GLU A 349 18.69 -1.35 2.02
N TYR A 350 17.80 -1.21 3.00
CA TYR A 350 16.62 -2.06 3.13
C TYR A 350 15.64 -1.88 1.97
N TYR A 351 15.40 -0.64 1.51
CA TYR A 351 14.56 -0.39 0.34
C TYR A 351 15.12 -1.07 -0.90
N ASN A 352 16.38 -0.82 -1.25
CA ASN A 352 17.01 -1.34 -2.46
C ASN A 352 17.02 -2.88 -2.48
N ARG A 353 17.22 -3.51 -1.32
CA ARG A 353 17.29 -4.98 -1.22
C ARG A 353 15.93 -5.66 -1.14
N HIS A 354 14.91 -5.05 -0.54
CA HIS A 354 13.69 -5.77 -0.15
C HIS A 354 12.37 -5.11 -0.57
N ILE A 355 12.36 -3.80 -0.86
CA ILE A 355 11.12 -3.05 -1.17
C ILE A 355 11.09 -2.51 -2.60
N GLN A 356 12.24 -2.31 -3.26
CA GLN A 356 12.25 -1.90 -4.65
C GLN A 356 11.50 -2.94 -5.52
N PRO A 357 10.69 -2.53 -6.51
CA PRO A 357 9.85 -3.44 -7.29
C PRO A 357 10.59 -4.69 -7.81
N VAL A 358 11.71 -4.50 -8.51
CA VAL A 358 12.52 -5.60 -9.06
C VAL A 358 12.94 -6.60 -7.99
N ALA A 359 13.50 -6.12 -6.87
CA ALA A 359 14.01 -6.94 -5.79
C ALA A 359 12.89 -7.71 -5.08
N SER A 360 11.76 -7.05 -4.81
CA SER A 360 10.60 -7.66 -4.14
C SER A 360 9.96 -8.76 -4.99
N ILE A 361 9.77 -8.51 -6.29
CA ILE A 361 9.19 -9.50 -7.21
C ILE A 361 10.13 -10.68 -7.42
N GLN A 362 11.43 -10.45 -7.57
CA GLN A 362 12.41 -11.52 -7.66
C GLN A 362 12.40 -12.41 -6.41
N GLN A 363 12.45 -11.82 -5.22
CA GLN A 363 12.38 -12.55 -3.95
C GLN A 363 11.09 -13.36 -3.82
N ALA A 364 9.94 -12.81 -4.25
CA ALA A 364 8.68 -13.54 -4.22
C ALA A 364 8.71 -14.78 -5.12
N ILE A 365 9.28 -14.67 -6.33
CA ILE A 365 9.43 -15.81 -7.25
C ILE A 365 10.38 -16.86 -6.66
N GLU A 366 11.57 -16.45 -6.21
CA GLU A 366 12.58 -17.35 -5.66
C GLU A 366 12.07 -18.08 -4.40
N LYS A 367 11.45 -17.33 -3.49
CA LYS A 367 10.84 -17.89 -2.27
C LYS A 367 9.73 -18.88 -2.59
N ALA A 368 8.94 -18.64 -3.64
CA ALA A 368 7.88 -19.58 -4.01
C ALA A 368 8.42 -20.95 -4.44
N PHE A 369 9.53 -20.99 -5.18
CA PHE A 369 10.17 -22.24 -5.56
C PHE A 369 10.79 -22.97 -4.37
N LEU A 370 11.52 -22.24 -3.51
CA LEU A 370 12.13 -22.78 -2.30
C LEU A 370 11.08 -23.42 -1.37
N GLU A 371 9.96 -22.73 -1.16
CA GLU A 371 8.91 -23.24 -0.30
C GLU A 371 8.17 -24.45 -0.88
N LYS A 372 7.99 -24.51 -2.20
CA LYS A 372 7.39 -25.68 -2.83
C LYS A 372 8.26 -26.92 -2.61
N GLU A 373 9.58 -26.78 -2.65
CA GLU A 373 10.52 -27.90 -2.40
C GLU A 373 10.39 -28.40 -0.97
N ASN A 374 10.24 -27.50 0.00
CA ASN A 374 10.03 -27.86 1.41
C ASN A 374 8.63 -28.43 1.71
N LEU A 375 7.63 -28.17 0.85
CA LEU A 375 6.25 -28.66 1.00
C LEU A 375 5.99 -29.99 0.27
N SER A 376 6.88 -30.40 -0.64
CA SER A 376 6.83 -31.72 -1.26
C SER A 376 7.49 -32.73 -0.31
N PRO A 377 6.74 -33.65 0.32
CA PRO A 377 7.38 -34.77 1.00
C PRO A 377 8.10 -35.63 -0.06
N HIS A 378 9.33 -36.03 0.25
CA HIS A 378 9.99 -37.14 -0.45
C HIS A 378 9.13 -38.39 -0.46
#